data_AF-A0A925SNM4-F1
#
_entry.id   AF-A0A925SNM4-F1
#
_cell.length_a   1.000
_cell.length_b   1.000
_cell.length_c   1.000
_cell.angle_alpha   90.00
_cell.angle_beta   90.00
_cell.angle_gamma   90.00
#
_symmetry.space_group_name_H-M   'P 1'
#
loop_
_entity.id
_entity.type
_entity.pdbx_description
1 polymer ?
#
loop_
_entity_poly.entity_id
_entity_poly.type
_entity_poly.pdbx_seq_one_letter_code
_entity_poly.pdbx_strand_id
1 'polypeptide(L)' 'MIRDSREIMRRLEQDGFELVSVRGSHHKFRHREKKRVVVVPHPRRDLPKGTVKSIYKQAGWEPD' A
#
# COMPACT_ATOMS: atom_id res chain seq x y z
N MET A 1 2.75 -2.75 -12.61
CA MET A 1 2.02 -2.71 -11.32
C MET A 1 2.16 -4.01 -10.49
N ILE A 2 2.83 -3.95 -9.33
CA ILE A 2 2.98 -5.05 -8.35
C ILE A 2 1.61 -5.45 -7.78
N ARG A 3 1.28 -6.76 -7.76
CA ARG A 3 -0.02 -7.26 -7.27
C ARG A 3 0.04 -8.01 -5.95
N ASP A 4 1.23 -8.43 -5.51
CA ASP A 4 1.39 -9.12 -4.23
C ASP A 4 1.35 -8.10 -3.08
N SER A 5 0.52 -8.37 -2.07
CA SER A 5 0.36 -7.45 -0.93
C SER A 5 1.65 -7.30 -0.11
N ARG A 6 2.50 -8.34 -0.01
CA ARG A 6 3.77 -8.26 0.75
C ARG A 6 4.76 -7.36 0.03
N GLU A 7 4.83 -7.48 -1.29
CA GLU A 7 5.73 -6.66 -2.08
C GLU A 7 5.31 -5.18 -2.09
N ILE A 8 4.00 -4.91 -2.12
CA ILE A 8 3.47 -3.55 -1.94
C ILE A 8 3.84 -2.99 -0.57
N MET A 9 3.70 -3.78 0.51
CA MET A 9 4.09 -3.32 1.86
C MET A 9 5.58 -3.00 1.94
N ARG A 10 6.44 -3.88 1.44
CA ARG A 10 7.89 -3.64 1.40
C ARG A 10 8.24 -2.36 0.67
N ARG A 11 7.60 -2.11 -0.48
CA ARG A 11 7.82 -0.89 -1.25
C ARG A 11 7.28 0.35 -0.52
N LEU A 12 6.15 0.24 0.18
CA LEU A 12 5.62 1.33 1.02
C LEU A 12 6.61 1.66 2.16
N GLU A 13 7.12 0.65 2.86
CA GLU A 13 8.11 0.83 3.94
C GLU A 13 9.40 1.49 3.42
N GLN A 14 9.90 1.07 2.26
CA GLN A 14 11.06 1.69 1.61
C GLN A 14 10.82 3.14 1.16
N ASP A 15 9.59 3.47 0.78
CA ASP A 15 9.20 4.85 0.43
C ASP A 15 8.99 5.73 1.66
N GLY A 16 9.14 5.19 2.88
CA GLY A 16 8.98 5.94 4.14
C GLY A 16 7.57 5.93 4.71
N PHE A 17 6.71 5.00 4.27
CA PHE A 17 5.42 4.77 4.92
C PHE A 17 5.58 3.89 6.17
N GLU A 18 4.96 4.31 7.26
CA GLU A 18 4.91 3.56 8.51
C GLU A 18 3.54 2.92 8.71
N LEU A 19 3.51 1.68 9.19
CA LEU A 19 2.26 1.02 9.57
C LEU A 19 1.70 1.67 10.84
N VAL A 20 0.53 2.31 10.75
CA VAL A 20 -0.07 3.04 11.87
C VAL A 20 -1.22 2.29 12.54
N SER A 21 -1.89 1.40 11.81
CA SER A 21 -3.03 0.65 12.36
C SER A 21 -3.35 -0.55 11.48
N VAL A 22 -3.82 -1.62 12.10
CA VAL A 22 -4.32 -2.82 11.42
C VAL A 22 -5.70 -3.13 11.92
N ARG A 23 -6.66 -3.31 11.01
CA ARG A 23 -8.02 -3.76 11.34
C ARG A 23 -8.38 -4.96 10.47
N GLY A 24 -8.30 -6.14 11.07
CA GLY A 24 -8.47 -7.40 10.34
C GLY A 24 -7.45 -7.48 9.21
N SER A 25 -7.92 -7.66 7.98
CA SER A 25 -7.04 -7.70 6.80
C SER A 25 -6.58 -6.34 6.30
N HIS A 26 -7.09 -5.22 6.81
CA HIS A 26 -6.73 -3.89 6.31
C HIS A 26 -5.57 -3.30 7.11
N HIS A 27 -4.42 -3.15 6.45
CA HIS A 27 -3.21 -2.54 7.00
C HIS A 27 -3.13 -1.08 6.54
N LYS A 28 -3.14 -0.14 7.48
CA LYS A 28 -3.08 1.29 7.20
C LYS A 28 -1.65 1.79 7.36
N PHE A 29 -1.10 2.31 6.28
CA PHE A 29 0.21 2.90 6.18
C PHE A 29 0.09 4.43 6.09
N ARG A 30 1.01 5.16 6.74
CA ARG A 30 1.07 6.63 6.71
C ARG A 30 2.49 7.09 6.41
N HIS A 31 2.62 7.99 5.45
CA HIS A 31 3.88 8.70 5.21
C HIS A 31 3.85 10.02 5.97
N ARG A 32 4.80 10.23 6.90
CA ARG A 32 4.86 11.45 7.73
C ARG A 32 5.13 12.70 6.90
N GLU A 33 6.14 12.65 6.02
CA GLU A 33 6.54 13.83 5.22
C GLU A 33 5.54 14.18 4.12
N LYS A 34 5.11 13.20 3.30
CA LYS A 34 4.17 13.42 2.19
C LYS A 34 2.71 13.61 2.65
N LYS A 35 2.41 13.42 3.94
CA LYS A 35 1.05 13.42 4.53
C LYS A 35 0.06 12.50 3.79
N ARG A 36 0.54 11.37 3.28
CA ARG A 36 -0.27 10.37 2.55
C ARG A 36 -0.65 9.20 3.44
N VAL A 37 -1.82 8.64 3.19
CA VAL A 37 -2.32 7.43 3.88
C VAL A 37 -2.72 6.42 2.81
N VAL A 38 -2.25 5.18 2.98
CA VAL A 38 -2.49 4.07 2.07
C VAL A 38 -3.07 2.90 2.87
N VAL A 39 -4.08 2.23 2.33
CA VAL A 39 -4.64 1.03 2.95
C VAL A 39 -4.40 -0.17 2.06
N VAL A 40 -3.70 -1.17 2.59
CA VAL A 40 -3.37 -2.41 1.89
C VAL A 40 -4.13 -3.58 2.51
N PRO A 41 -4.97 -4.30 1.75
CA PRO A 41 -5.60 -5.52 2.23
C PRO A 41 -4.61 -6.69 2.17
N HIS A 42 -4.38 -7.34 3.30
CA HIS A 42 -3.43 -8.43 3.49
C HIS A 42 -3.97 -9.42 4.55
N PRO A 43 -3.73 -10.74 4.40
CA PRO A 43 -2.88 -11.40 3.40
C PRO A 43 -3.58 -11.65 2.06
N ARG A 44 -3.01 -11.14 0.95
CA ARG A 44 -3.43 -11.46 -0.43
C ARG A 44 -2.25 -11.56 -1.39
N ARG A 45 -2.15 -12.67 -2.12
CA ARG A 45 -1.06 -12.89 -3.10
C ARG A 45 -1.29 -12.18 -4.42
N ASP A 46 -2.55 -12.02 -4.83
CA ASP A 46 -2.91 -11.28 -6.03
C ASP A 46 -4.05 -10.31 -5.69
N LEU A 47 -3.72 -9.03 -5.72
CA LEU A 47 -4.70 -7.95 -5.56
C LEU A 47 -5.33 -7.62 -6.92
N PRO A 48 -6.65 -7.39 -6.96
CA PRO A 48 -7.31 -7.00 -8.20
C PRO A 48 -6.71 -5.70 -8.72
N LYS A 49 -6.59 -5.58 -10.06
CA LYS A 49 -5.94 -4.43 -10.72
C LYS A 49 -6.49 -3.08 -10.24
N GLY A 50 -7.79 -2.99 -9.98
CA GLY A 50 -8.43 -1.77 -9.45
C GLY A 50 -7.93 -1.39 -8.06
N THR A 51 -7.73 -2.37 -7.17
CA THR A 51 -7.17 -2.16 -5.83
C THR A 51 -5.72 -1.70 -5.92
N VAL A 52 -4.91 -2.36 -6.76
CA VAL A 52 -3.51 -1.98 -6.97
C VAL A 52 -3.40 -0.56 -7.52
N LYS A 53 -4.21 -0.20 -8.53
CA LYS A 53 -4.24 1.15 -9.10
C LYS A 53 -4.62 2.21 -8.06
N SER A 54 -5.58 1.90 -7.19
CA SER A 54 -5.98 2.78 -6.08
C SER A 54 -4.84 2.97 -5.08
N ILE A 55 -4.15 1.89 -4.72
CA ILE A 55 -2.97 1.92 -3.84
C ILE A 55 -1.85 2.78 -4.46
N TYR A 56 -1.53 2.58 -5.73
CA TYR A 56 -0.50 3.36 -6.43
C TYR A 56 -0.86 4.84 -6.47
N LYS A 57 -2.12 5.19 -6.74
CA LYS A 57 -2.60 6.57 -6.71
C LYS A 57 -2.47 7.19 -5.31
N GLN A 58 -2.83 6.46 -4.26
CA GLN A 58 -2.70 6.93 -2.87
C GLN A 58 -1.23 7.07 -2.46
N ALA A 59 -0.38 6.13 -2.86
CA ALA A 59 1.06 6.14 -2.60
C ALA A 59 1.78 7.24 -3.41
N GLY A 60 1.26 7.62 -4.58
CA GLY A 60 1.94 8.52 -5.51
C GLY A 60 2.90 7.84 -6.44
N TRP A 61 2.72 6.54 -6.67
CA TRP A 61 3.54 5.78 -7.60
C TRP A 61 2.93 5.85 -8.99
N GLU A 62 3.79 6.00 -10.00
CA GLU A 62 3.37 5.86 -11.37
C GLU A 62 3.00 4.38 -11.65
N PRO A 63 1.87 4.14 -12.32
CA PRO A 63 1.51 2.80 -12.75
C PRO A 63 2.47 2.36 -13.86
N ASP A 64 3.39 1.48 -13.52
CA ASP A 64 4.16 0.69 -14.48
C ASP A 64 3.24 -0.24 -15.29
#